data_AF-A0A2E8LGW5-F1
#
_entry.id   AF-A0A2E8LGW5-F1
#
_cell.length_a   1.000
_cell.length_b   1.000
_cell.length_c   1.000
_cell.angle_alpha   90.00
_cell.angle_beta   90.00
_cell.angle_gamma   90.00
#
_symmetry.space_group_name_H-M   'P 1'
#
loop_
_entity.id
_entity.type
_entity.pdbx_description
1 polymer ?
#
loop_
_entity_poly.entity_id
_entity_poly.type
_entity_poly.pdbx_seq_one_letter_code
_entity_poly.pdbx_strand_id
1 'polypeptide(L)'
;MAYLLARVRMWAAHHRLVWWSAAGLLAILTGLAVDNAASAPPCPDVVAVVDDRAAPRSGERALALDRGTSRLDLAAGDRVDIYGVDDRTAEGRLLVSAARVLAFDDRTVTVAVPRRDVGTVTVARRWGDVALALVPPAG
;
A
#
# COMPACT_ATOMS: atom_id res chain seq x y z
N MET A 1 25.78 50.12 26.46
CA MET A 1 25.20 49.48 25.25
C MET A 1 26.02 48.34 24.66
N ALA A 2 27.36 48.35 24.72
CA ALA A 2 28.21 47.30 24.12
C ALA A 2 28.00 45.88 24.70
N TYR A 3 27.74 45.74 26.00
CA TYR A 3 27.53 44.44 26.65
C TYR A 3 26.28 43.70 26.16
N LEU A 4 25.18 44.43 25.90
CA LEU A 4 23.94 43.85 25.38
C LEU A 4 24.11 43.33 23.95
N LEU A 5 24.83 44.08 23.10
CA LEU A 5 25.13 43.66 21.72
C LEU A 5 26.02 42.42 21.68
N ALA A 6 27.02 42.32 22.57
CA ALA A 6 27.87 41.13 22.68
C ALA A 6 27.07 39.89 23.10
N ARG A 7 26.14 40.04 24.05
CA ARG A 7 25.26 38.96 24.52
C ARG A 7 24.30 38.49 23.44
N VAL A 8 23.71 39.42 22.67
CA VAL A 8 22.82 39.08 21.54
C VAL A 8 23.58 38.36 20.42
N ARG A 9 24.80 38.80 20.09
CA ARG A 9 25.65 38.11 19.09
C ARG A 9 26.01 36.69 19.52
N MET A 10 26.38 36.51 20.79
CA MET A 10 26.72 35.20 21.34
C MET A 10 25.50 34.27 21.36
N TRP A 11 24.32 34.79 21.72
CA TRP A 11 23.07 34.06 21.67
C TRP A 11 22.70 33.63 20.24
N ALA A 12 22.82 34.53 19.26
CA ALA A 12 22.55 34.22 17.86
C ALA A 12 23.53 33.17 17.29
N ALA A 13 24.82 33.26 17.65
CA ALA A 13 25.83 32.28 17.24
C ALA A 13 25.55 30.90 17.85
N HIS A 14 25.17 30.84 19.13
CA HIS A 14 24.82 29.60 19.81
C HIS A 14 23.60 28.93 19.18
N HIS A 15 22.52 29.70 18.92
CA HIS A 15 21.33 29.17 18.26
C HIS A 15 21.59 28.67 16.84
N ARG A 16 22.43 29.38 16.07
CA ARG A 16 22.82 28.94 14.73
C ARG A 16 23.58 27.61 14.80
N LEU A 17 24.47 27.44 15.78
CA LEU A 17 25.25 26.21 15.96
C LEU A 17 24.36 25.04 16.39
N VAL A 18 23.41 25.28 17.30
CA VAL A 18 22.37 24.29 17.67
C VAL A 18 21.55 23.88 16.46
N TRP A 19 21.13 24.84 15.63
CA TRP A 19 20.35 24.56 14.42
C TRP A 19 21.10 23.69 13.41
N TRP A 20 22.37 24.01 13.13
CA TRP A 20 23.20 23.19 12.24
C TRP A 20 23.49 21.80 12.80
N SER A 21 23.66 21.68 14.11
CA SER A 21 23.89 20.39 14.77
C SER A 21 22.64 19.49 14.69
N ALA A 22 21.46 20.06 14.93
CA ALA A 22 20.19 19.35 14.78
C ALA A 22 19.94 18.92 13.32
N ALA A 23 20.22 19.79 12.34
CA ALA A 23 20.11 19.47 10.92
C ALA A 23 21.07 18.34 10.51
N GLY A 24 22.32 18.38 10.99
CA GLY A 24 23.31 17.33 10.74
C GLY A 24 22.90 15.97 11.32
N LEU A 25 22.41 15.96 12.56
CA LEU A 25 21.89 14.75 13.19
C LEU A 25 20.72 14.16 12.40
N LEU A 26 19.79 15.00 11.95
CA LEU A 26 18.63 14.57 11.19
C LEU A 26 19.03 13.96 9.83
N ALA A 27 20.02 14.54 9.15
CA ALA A 27 20.56 14.00 7.90
C ALA A 27 21.24 12.63 8.08
N ILE A 28 21.93 12.40 9.19
CA ILE A 28 22.52 11.08 9.52
C ILE A 28 21.41 10.05 9.76
N LEU A 29 20.39 10.42 10.54
CA LEU A 29 19.27 9.52 10.83
C LEU A 29 18.48 9.14 9.56
N THR A 30 18.23 10.09 8.66
CA THR A 30 17.56 9.80 7.39
C THR A 30 18.43 8.95 6.47
N GLY A 31 19.75 9.19 6.43
CA GLY A 31 20.68 8.34 5.69
C GLY A 31 20.66 6.88 6.16
N LEU A 32 20.74 6.65 7.48
CA LEU A 32 20.66 5.31 8.07
C LEU A 32 19.32 4.62 7.83
N ALA A 33 18.22 5.39 7.79
CA ALA A 33 16.90 4.84 7.47
C ALA A 33 16.82 4.38 6.01
N VAL A 34 17.41 5.15 5.08
CA VAL A 34 17.48 4.81 3.65
C VAL A 34 18.36 3.58 3.42
N ASP A 35 19.54 3.52 4.04
CA ASP A 35 20.45 2.37 3.90
C ASP A 35 19.84 1.08 4.47
N ASN A 36 19.12 1.15 5.59
CA ASN A 36 18.39 0.00 6.13
C ASN A 36 17.26 -0.47 5.20
N ALA A 37 16.52 0.46 4.59
CA ALA A 37 15.47 0.12 3.63
C ALA A 37 16.04 -0.48 2.34
N ALA A 38 17.22 -0.02 1.90
CA ALA A 38 17.92 -0.55 0.74
C ALA A 38 18.60 -1.90 1.01
N SER A 39 19.01 -2.14 2.26
CA SER A 39 19.66 -3.38 2.71
C SER A 39 18.68 -4.49 3.08
N ALA A 40 17.37 -4.29 2.87
CA ALA A 40 16.40 -5.37 3.05
C ALA A 40 16.83 -6.58 2.20
N PRO A 41 16.96 -7.78 2.79
CA PRO A 41 17.37 -8.95 2.05
C PRO A 41 16.38 -9.18 0.88
N PRO A 42 16.88 -9.64 -0.29
CA PRO A 42 15.98 -10.04 -1.34
C PRO A 42 14.99 -11.07 -0.77
N CYS A 43 13.69 -10.85 -1.02
CA CYS A 43 12.69 -11.83 -0.65
C CYS A 43 13.15 -13.20 -1.15
N PRO A 44 13.13 -14.25 -0.30
CA PRO A 44 13.50 -15.57 -0.75
C PRO A 44 12.63 -15.92 -1.94
N ASP A 45 13.25 -16.28 -3.06
CA ASP A 45 12.57 -16.92 -4.18
C ASP A 45 12.06 -18.26 -3.66
N VAL A 46 10.85 -18.23 -3.10
CA VAL A 46 10.07 -19.43 -2.91
C VAL A 46 9.83 -19.91 -4.33
N VAL A 47 10.57 -20.94 -4.75
CA VAL A 47 10.21 -21.77 -5.91
C VAL A 47 8.94 -22.52 -5.50
N ALA A 48 7.84 -21.78 -5.38
CA ALA A 48 6.52 -22.34 -5.37
C ALA A 48 6.37 -23.00 -6.73
N VAL A 49 5.87 -24.23 -6.74
CA VAL A 49 5.22 -24.76 -7.93
C VAL A 49 4.26 -23.65 -8.37
N VAL A 50 4.59 -22.98 -9.47
CA VAL A 50 3.76 -21.91 -10.00
C VAL A 50 2.52 -22.62 -10.52
N ASP A 51 1.50 -22.71 -9.69
CA ASP A 51 0.16 -22.85 -10.24
C ASP A 51 -0.04 -21.57 -11.06
N ASP A 52 -0.04 -21.69 -12.39
CA ASP A 52 -0.25 -20.57 -13.30
C ASP A 52 -1.54 -19.80 -12.98
N ARG A 53 -2.48 -20.42 -12.23
CA ARG A 53 -3.68 -19.76 -11.69
C ARG A 53 -3.38 -18.80 -10.55
N ALA A 54 -2.30 -18.97 -9.78
CA ALA A 54 -1.92 -18.12 -8.65
C ALA A 54 -1.08 -16.90 -9.08
N ALA A 55 -0.60 -16.84 -10.33
CA ALA A 55 0.18 -15.73 -10.84
C ALA A 55 -0.68 -14.69 -11.61
N PRO A 56 -0.36 -13.38 -11.52
CA PRO A 56 -0.88 -12.37 -12.44
C PRO A 56 -0.39 -12.62 -13.87
N ARG A 57 -1.26 -12.36 -14.85
CA ARG A 57 -0.88 -12.40 -16.27
C ARG A 57 -0.17 -11.10 -16.69
N SER A 58 0.40 -11.10 -17.89
CA SER A 58 0.92 -9.88 -18.50
C SER A 58 -0.17 -8.79 -18.54
N GLY A 59 0.14 -7.60 -18.04
CA GLY A 59 -0.82 -6.50 -17.90
C GLY A 59 -1.64 -6.50 -16.61
N GLU A 60 -1.56 -7.54 -15.78
CA GLU A 60 -2.20 -7.61 -14.45
C GLU A 60 -1.20 -7.28 -13.32
N ARG A 61 -1.76 -7.01 -12.14
CA ARG A 61 -1.06 -6.94 -10.84
C ARG A 61 -1.87 -7.69 -9.79
N ALA A 62 -1.16 -8.42 -8.93
CA ALA A 62 -1.76 -8.98 -7.73
C ALA A 62 -2.07 -7.85 -6.75
N LEU A 63 -3.29 -7.84 -6.22
CA LEU A 63 -3.71 -6.93 -5.16
C LEU A 63 -4.31 -7.76 -4.02
N ALA A 64 -3.77 -7.59 -2.81
CA ALA A 64 -4.35 -8.18 -1.61
C ALA A 64 -5.45 -7.26 -1.06
N LEU A 65 -6.67 -7.78 -1.03
CA LEU A 65 -7.85 -7.12 -0.50
C LEU A 65 -8.22 -7.75 0.85
N ASP A 66 -8.74 -6.92 1.75
CA ASP A 66 -9.29 -7.43 3.01
C ASP A 66 -10.59 -8.19 2.69
N ARG A 67 -10.74 -9.36 3.28
CA ARG A 67 -11.97 -10.17 3.17
C ARG A 67 -13.03 -9.66 4.14
N GLY A 68 -12.64 -8.91 5.18
CA GLY A 68 -13.55 -8.41 6.19
C GLY A 68 -14.35 -9.55 6.84
N THR A 69 -15.66 -9.35 6.99
CA THR A 69 -16.59 -10.41 7.44
C THR A 69 -17.18 -11.23 6.28
N SER A 70 -16.75 -10.96 5.05
CA SER A 70 -17.34 -11.55 3.84
C SER A 70 -16.96 -13.03 3.70
N ARG A 71 -17.96 -13.90 3.86
CA ARG A 71 -17.82 -15.36 3.75
C ARG A 71 -18.11 -15.90 2.35
N LEU A 72 -17.75 -15.14 1.30
CA LEU A 72 -17.84 -15.64 -0.07
C LEU A 72 -17.07 -16.96 -0.18
N ASP A 73 -17.71 -18.02 -0.66
CA ASP A 73 -17.02 -19.26 -0.96
C ASP A 73 -16.24 -19.05 -2.26
N LEU A 74 -14.91 -18.96 -2.15
CA LEU A 74 -14.03 -18.59 -3.26
C LEU A 74 -13.13 -19.78 -3.58
N ALA A 75 -12.81 -19.94 -4.85
CA ALA A 75 -11.77 -20.81 -5.35
C ALA A 75 -10.74 -20.00 -6.16
N ALA A 76 -9.51 -20.49 -6.22
CA ALA A 76 -8.51 -19.91 -7.11
C ALA A 76 -8.97 -20.07 -8.58
N GLY A 77 -9.00 -18.96 -9.31
CA GLY A 77 -9.53 -18.88 -10.68
C GLY A 77 -10.92 -18.26 -10.78
N ASP A 78 -11.66 -18.13 -9.67
CA ASP A 78 -12.96 -17.48 -9.65
C ASP A 78 -12.90 -16.03 -10.12
N ARG A 79 -14.05 -15.53 -10.57
CA ARG A 79 -14.22 -14.16 -11.03
C ARG A 79 -15.03 -13.38 -10.02
N VAL A 80 -14.50 -12.22 -9.63
CA VAL A 80 -15.15 -11.32 -8.68
C VAL A 80 -15.17 -9.90 -9.21
N ASP A 81 -16.29 -9.22 -9.00
CA ASP A 81 -16.41 -7.79 -9.19
C ASP A 81 -15.93 -7.09 -7.92
N ILE A 82 -15.12 -6.04 -8.09
CA ILE A 82 -14.55 -5.24 -7.01
C ILE A 82 -15.33 -3.92 -6.95
N TYR A 83 -15.94 -3.65 -5.81
CA TYR A 83 -16.69 -2.42 -5.55
C TYR A 83 -15.99 -1.58 -4.47
N GLY A 84 -15.88 -0.28 -4.71
CA GLY A 84 -15.49 0.69 -3.69
C GLY A 84 -16.73 1.16 -2.96
N VAL A 85 -16.77 0.99 -1.65
CA VAL A 85 -17.84 1.46 -0.78
C VAL A 85 -17.32 2.70 -0.06
N ASP A 86 -18.01 3.83 -0.23
CA ASP A 86 -17.68 5.08 0.47
C ASP A 86 -18.51 5.12 1.76
N ASP A 87 -17.89 5.56 2.86
CA ASP A 87 -18.53 5.74 4.17
C ASP A 87 -19.76 6.68 4.11
N ARG A 88 -19.91 7.49 3.04
CA ARG A 88 -21.02 8.44 2.86
C ARG A 88 -22.20 7.92 2.05
N THR A 89 -22.03 6.87 1.23
CA THR A 89 -23.09 6.37 0.34
C THR A 89 -23.07 4.85 0.28
N ALA A 90 -24.16 4.21 0.69
CA ALA A 90 -24.30 2.74 0.69
C ALA A 90 -24.27 2.11 -0.72
N GLU A 91 -24.36 2.93 -1.77
CA GLU A 91 -24.25 2.48 -3.16
C GLU A 91 -22.76 2.33 -3.53
N GLY A 92 -22.25 1.11 -3.43
CA GLY A 92 -20.89 0.77 -3.86
C GLY A 92 -20.70 1.04 -5.36
N ARG A 93 -19.55 1.62 -5.73
CA ARG A 93 -19.16 1.87 -7.12
C ARG A 93 -18.31 0.74 -7.65
N LEU A 94 -18.69 0.14 -8.78
CA LEU A 94 -17.87 -0.86 -9.46
C LEU A 94 -16.53 -0.24 -9.88
N LEU A 95 -15.43 -0.84 -9.46
CA LEU A 95 -14.06 -0.42 -9.76
C LEU A 95 -13.41 -1.33 -10.81
N VAL A 96 -13.61 -2.64 -10.67
CA VAL A 96 -13.02 -3.65 -11.55
C VAL A 96 -14.05 -4.75 -11.75
N SER A 97 -14.37 -5.04 -13.01
CA SER A 97 -15.21 -6.19 -13.33
C SER A 97 -14.38 -7.46 -13.51
N ALA A 98 -14.92 -8.59 -13.03
CA ALA A 98 -14.40 -9.94 -13.22
C ALA A 98 -12.89 -10.09 -12.94
N ALA A 99 -12.40 -9.46 -11.87
CA ALA A 99 -11.07 -9.68 -11.34
C ALA A 99 -10.91 -11.16 -10.97
N ARG A 100 -9.74 -11.72 -11.24
CA ARG A 100 -9.50 -13.15 -11.01
C ARG A 100 -8.98 -13.38 -9.62
N VAL A 101 -9.55 -14.30 -8.86
CA VAL A 101 -8.99 -14.74 -7.58
C VAL A 101 -7.73 -15.56 -7.85
N LEU A 102 -6.61 -15.14 -7.25
CA LEU A 102 -5.31 -15.82 -7.33
C LEU A 102 -5.10 -16.73 -6.12
N ALA A 103 -5.40 -16.19 -4.94
CA ALA A 103 -5.29 -16.88 -3.65
C ALA A 103 -6.24 -16.23 -2.65
N PHE A 104 -6.61 -16.95 -1.61
CA PHE A 104 -7.43 -16.42 -0.52
C PHE A 104 -7.13 -17.17 0.77
N ASP A 105 -7.32 -16.48 1.89
CA ASP A 105 -7.31 -17.02 3.23
C ASP A 105 -8.46 -16.41 4.05
N ASP A 106 -8.52 -16.69 5.35
CA ASP A 106 -9.60 -16.23 6.23
C ASP A 106 -9.72 -14.70 6.32
N ARG A 107 -8.65 -13.96 6.01
CA ARG A 107 -8.56 -12.51 6.18
C ARG A 107 -8.35 -11.76 4.87
N THR A 108 -7.77 -12.39 3.86
CA THR A 108 -7.35 -11.72 2.65
C THR A 108 -7.76 -12.48 1.40
N VAL A 109 -8.08 -11.74 0.35
CA VAL A 109 -8.28 -12.27 -0.99
C VAL A 109 -7.29 -11.56 -1.91
N THR A 110 -6.40 -12.32 -2.53
CA THR A 110 -5.48 -11.81 -3.55
C THR A 110 -6.12 -11.97 -4.92
N VAL A 111 -6.30 -10.85 -5.61
CA VAL A 111 -6.92 -10.80 -6.94
C VAL A 111 -5.97 -10.25 -7.98
N ALA A 112 -6.10 -10.73 -9.22
CA ALA A 112 -5.44 -10.15 -10.38
C ALA A 112 -6.29 -9.02 -10.93
N VAL A 113 -5.74 -7.81 -10.88
CA VAL A 113 -6.37 -6.57 -11.35
C VAL A 113 -5.59 -6.02 -12.54
N PRO A 114 -6.25 -5.47 -13.59
CA PRO A 114 -5.54 -4.81 -14.67
C PRO A 114 -4.70 -3.64 -14.15
N ARG A 115 -3.45 -3.47 -14.64
CA ARG A 115 -2.51 -2.44 -14.17
C ARG A 115 -3.09 -1.02 -14.15
N ARG A 116 -3.94 -0.69 -15.12
CA ARG A 116 -4.60 0.61 -15.24
C ARG A 116 -5.59 0.90 -14.11
N ASP A 117 -6.16 -0.14 -13.50
CA ASP A 117 -7.22 -0.03 -12.49
C ASP A 117 -6.66 -0.14 -11.05
N VAL A 118 -5.39 -0.52 -10.88
CA VAL A 118 -4.70 -0.62 -9.58
C VAL A 118 -4.77 0.68 -8.79
N GLY A 119 -4.56 1.81 -9.46
CA GLY A 119 -4.63 3.13 -8.83
C GLY A 119 -6.03 3.41 -8.26
N THR A 120 -7.07 3.10 -9.04
CA THR A 120 -8.48 3.28 -8.65
C THR A 120 -8.83 2.44 -7.42
N VAL A 121 -8.43 1.16 -7.39
CA VAL A 121 -8.69 0.28 -6.24
C VAL A 121 -7.91 0.72 -5.00
N THR A 122 -6.66 1.15 -5.18
CA THR A 122 -5.81 1.64 -4.06
C THR A 122 -6.36 2.92 -3.45
N VAL A 123 -6.88 3.84 -4.27
CA VAL A 123 -7.53 5.07 -3.78
C VAL A 123 -8.82 4.73 -3.03
N ALA A 124 -9.65 3.83 -3.56
CA ALA A 124 -10.88 3.42 -2.89
C ALA A 124 -10.62 2.86 -1.48
N ARG A 125 -9.58 2.03 -1.30
CA ARG A 125 -9.17 1.53 0.04
C ARG A 125 -8.81 2.63 1.05
N ARG A 126 -8.45 3.84 0.61
CA ARG A 126 -8.13 4.94 1.52
C ARG A 126 -9.37 5.65 2.04
N TRP A 127 -10.51 5.50 1.35
CA TRP A 127 -11.73 6.30 1.57
C TRP A 127 -12.88 5.47 2.16
N GLY A 128 -12.71 4.16 2.29
CA GLY A 128 -13.70 3.23 2.84
C GLY A 128 -13.34 1.78 2.54
N ASP A 129 -14.33 0.90 2.60
CA ASP A 129 -14.17 -0.53 2.36
C ASP A 129 -14.22 -0.92 0.88
N VAL A 130 -13.64 -2.08 0.57
CA VAL A 130 -13.75 -2.70 -0.75
C VAL A 130 -14.59 -3.97 -0.61
N ALA A 131 -15.73 -3.99 -1.27
CA ALA A 131 -16.62 -5.15 -1.32
C ALA A 131 -16.32 -6.01 -2.56
N LEU A 132 -16.53 -7.31 -2.40
CA LEU A 132 -16.37 -8.31 -3.46
C LEU A 132 -17.71 -8.96 -3.76
N ALA A 133 -18.00 -9.21 -5.04
CA ALA A 133 -19.15 -9.98 -5.48
C ALA A 133 -18.73 -11.07 -6.47
N LEU A 134 -19.18 -12.31 -6.27
CA LEU A 134 -18.92 -13.42 -7.20
C LEU A 134 -19.61 -13.19 -8.54
N VAL A 135 -18.87 -13.37 -9.63
CA VAL A 135 -19.39 -13.33 -11.00
C VAL A 135 -19.73 -14.76 -11.41
N PRO A 136 -21.00 -15.05 -11.79
CA PRO A 136 -21.38 -16.37 -12.25
C PRO A 136 -20.58 -16.81 -13.48
N PRO A 137 -20.26 -18.10 -13.64
CA PRO A 137 -19.67 -18.59 -14.88
C PRO A 137 -20.63 -18.30 -16.04
N ALA A 138 -20.11 -17.71 -17.13
CA ALA A 138 -20.88 -17.58 -18.35
C ALA A 138 -21.23 -18.98 -18.86
N GLY A 139 -22.53 -19.28 -18.93
CA GLY A 139 -23.06 -20.55 -19.47
C GLY A 139 -22.87 -20.70 -20.96
#